data_AF-A0A674H0Y0-F1
#
_entry.id   AF-A0A674H0Y0-F1
#
_cell.length_a   1.000
_cell.length_b   1.000
_cell.length_c   1.000
_cell.angle_alpha   90.00
_cell.angle_beta   90.00
_cell.angle_gamma   90.00
#
_symmetry.space_group_name_H-M   'P 1'
#
loop_
_entity.id
_entity.type
_entity.pdbx_description
1 polymer ?
#
loop_
_entity_poly.entity_id
_entity_poly.type
_entity_poly.pdbx_seq_one_letter_code
_entity_poly.pdbx_strand_id
1 'polypeptide(L)'
;MGRPGVHKSPLILMGTPALPHTWAPLFRFWGAPPRFWGAPFAPLIFCAAPFVPPPELELVQNAVFTDPTDQSAWVYLRCILSRAPPPPRVICVHVDREDATLAVIFSRPVKVNPTCPELKVTMDGSALAGPWRSGEGRPRPGHTWLCALPAPPTDSPAHLEVTWAGSAPRQVTLLPGEAEAWWQEPIVERELFWPELGVAEAQVLQEQVQVCRELLELEPQSRGCLLTLALLLAALDPRGGAREIRDHLESLRAADPLRSGFVADVQSRFEAALAVLGAGEGLSLANKGLRSVPFLERMAAVSRLELVGNELRELPAALGALRSLRELDLSDNHVTEVGVAPPLPRLRLLRLDRNPIGHASALAPLAAWPRLALLGLAETPLGSAPGGPAHLAELLPGVDVTFS
;
A
#
# COMPACT_ATOMS: atom_id res chain seq x y z
N MET A 1 -18.86 52.44 -19.32
CA MET A 1 -17.56 52.35 -20.01
C MET A 1 -16.45 52.59 -19.00
N GLY A 2 -15.42 51.74 -18.98
CA GLY A 2 -14.09 52.02 -18.39
C GLY A 2 -13.92 51.89 -16.87
N ARG A 3 -13.34 50.76 -16.41
CA ARG A 3 -12.65 50.67 -15.10
C ARG A 3 -11.24 51.28 -15.24
N PRO A 4 -10.70 51.98 -14.22
CA PRO A 4 -9.25 52.14 -14.08
C PRO A 4 -8.68 51.08 -13.13
N GLY A 5 -7.59 50.44 -13.58
CA GLY A 5 -6.87 49.41 -12.84
C GLY A 5 -5.96 49.97 -11.76
N VAL A 6 -5.83 49.23 -10.66
CA VAL A 6 -4.84 49.46 -9.62
C VAL A 6 -3.67 48.50 -9.86
N HIS A 7 -2.58 49.01 -10.41
CA HIS A 7 -1.28 48.35 -10.38
C HIS A 7 -0.74 48.41 -8.94
N LYS A 8 -0.57 47.26 -8.30
CA LYS A 8 0.27 47.13 -7.10
C LYS A 8 1.67 46.72 -7.51
N SER A 9 2.64 47.57 -7.19
CA SER A 9 4.07 47.27 -7.23
C SER A 9 4.40 46.14 -6.24
N PRO A 10 5.35 45.23 -6.57
CA PRO A 10 5.77 44.18 -5.65
C PRO A 10 6.68 44.77 -4.55
N LEU A 11 6.38 44.44 -3.28
CA LEU A 11 7.36 44.56 -2.20
C LEU A 11 8.50 43.59 -2.49
N ILE A 12 9.69 44.15 -2.67
CA ILE A 12 10.96 43.44 -2.73
C ILE A 12 11.27 42.96 -1.31
N LEU A 13 11.03 41.68 -1.02
CA LEU A 13 11.63 41.00 0.13
C LEU A 13 13.12 40.86 -0.14
N MET A 14 13.93 41.59 0.62
CA MET A 14 15.37 41.39 0.65
C MET A 14 15.69 39.98 1.15
N GLY A 15 16.45 39.23 0.36
CA GLY A 15 17.48 38.32 0.87
C GLY A 15 17.03 37.02 1.54
N THR A 16 16.18 36.21 0.89
CA THR A 16 16.21 34.76 1.13
C THR A 16 17.44 34.16 0.45
N PRO A 17 18.27 33.33 1.12
CA PRO A 17 19.27 32.53 0.41
C PRO A 17 18.53 31.64 -0.61
N ALA A 18 19.03 31.61 -1.84
CA ALA A 18 18.42 30.89 -2.93
C ALA A 18 18.16 29.42 -2.54
N LEU A 19 16.89 29.04 -2.42
CA LEU A 19 16.48 27.65 -2.28
C LEU A 19 17.01 26.87 -3.49
N PRO A 20 17.70 25.73 -3.32
CA PRO A 20 18.19 24.95 -4.44
C PRO A 20 17.05 24.53 -5.37
N HIS A 21 17.33 24.34 -6.66
CA HIS A 21 16.34 23.97 -7.68
C HIS A 21 15.57 22.67 -7.41
N THR A 22 15.94 21.91 -6.36
CA THR A 22 15.23 20.74 -5.83
C THR A 22 13.94 21.07 -5.06
N TRP A 23 13.68 22.34 -4.71
CA TRP A 23 12.55 22.77 -3.87
C TRP A 23 11.30 23.18 -4.66
N ALA A 24 11.41 23.36 -5.99
CA ALA A 24 10.32 23.84 -6.85
C ALA A 24 9.03 22.96 -6.90
N PRO A 25 9.08 21.62 -6.70
CA PRO A 25 7.85 20.80 -6.66
C PRO A 25 7.02 21.00 -5.38
N LEU A 26 7.62 21.49 -4.29
CA LEU A 26 7.02 21.56 -2.95
C LEU A 26 5.83 22.54 -2.88
N PHE A 27 5.86 23.63 -3.64
CA PHE A 27 4.84 24.68 -3.54
C PHE A 27 3.63 24.49 -4.48
N ARG A 28 3.73 23.65 -5.53
CA ARG A 28 2.64 23.51 -6.53
C ARG A 28 1.45 22.67 -6.08
N PHE A 29 1.56 21.92 -4.99
CA PHE A 29 0.51 20.99 -4.54
C PHE A 29 -0.56 21.65 -3.65
N TRP A 30 -0.27 22.79 -3.03
CA TRP A 30 -1.17 23.37 -2.01
C TRP A 30 -2.23 24.35 -2.58
N GLY A 31 -2.36 24.43 -3.91
CA GLY A 31 -3.42 25.18 -4.60
C GLY A 31 -4.19 24.39 -5.65
N ALA A 32 -3.98 23.07 -5.77
CA ALA A 32 -4.58 22.27 -6.85
C ALA A 32 -5.88 21.56 -6.43
N PRO A 33 -6.91 21.53 -7.30
CA PRO A 33 -8.21 20.93 -7.01
C PRO A 33 -8.14 19.40 -6.80
N PRO A 34 -9.19 18.79 -6.19
CA PRO A 34 -9.21 17.42 -5.64
C PRO A 34 -8.92 16.26 -6.63
N ARG A 35 -8.65 16.53 -7.90
CA ARG A 35 -8.36 15.51 -8.93
C ARG A 35 -6.90 15.02 -8.96
N PHE A 36 -5.99 15.63 -8.21
CA PHE A 36 -4.57 15.23 -8.18
C PHE A 36 -4.21 14.16 -7.14
N TRP A 37 -5.16 13.76 -6.29
CA TRP A 37 -4.93 12.85 -5.17
C TRP A 37 -5.14 11.37 -5.49
N GLY A 38 -5.46 11.04 -6.75
CA GLY A 38 -5.66 9.66 -7.24
C GLY A 38 -4.40 8.97 -7.78
N ALA A 39 -3.21 9.51 -7.54
CA ALA A 39 -1.93 8.84 -7.84
C ALA A 39 -1.42 8.16 -6.56
N PRO A 40 -0.86 6.94 -6.63
CA PRO A 40 -0.31 6.26 -5.47
C PRO A 40 0.77 7.15 -4.90
N PHE A 41 0.56 7.66 -3.69
CA PHE A 41 1.49 8.42 -2.85
C PHE A 41 2.76 8.83 -3.62
N ALA A 42 2.66 9.90 -4.42
CA ALA A 42 3.86 10.58 -4.85
C ALA A 42 4.65 10.86 -3.55
N PRO A 43 5.94 10.52 -3.47
CA PRO A 43 6.71 10.60 -2.24
C PRO A 43 6.73 12.07 -1.83
N LEU A 44 5.77 12.44 -0.99
CA LEU A 44 5.63 13.77 -0.46
C LEU A 44 6.76 13.89 0.55
N ILE A 45 7.77 14.63 0.11
CA ILE A 45 8.62 15.45 0.97
C ILE A 45 9.57 14.64 1.86
N PHE A 46 10.75 14.27 1.33
CA PHE A 46 11.81 13.70 2.15
C PHE A 46 13.14 14.40 1.88
N CYS A 47 13.67 15.07 2.90
CA CYS A 47 15.05 15.55 2.92
C CYS A 47 15.97 14.37 3.25
N ALA A 48 16.93 14.11 2.38
CA ALA A 48 17.94 13.06 2.55
C ALA A 48 19.10 13.54 3.44
N ALA A 49 18.81 14.04 4.64
CA ALA A 49 19.85 14.39 5.61
C ALA A 49 19.96 13.25 6.64
N PRO A 50 21.11 12.57 6.76
CA PRO A 50 21.30 11.47 7.73
C PRO A 50 21.39 11.93 9.20
N PHE A 51 21.33 13.24 9.46
CA PHE A 51 21.36 13.83 10.80
C PHE A 51 20.55 15.13 10.80
N VAL A 52 19.62 15.27 11.74
CA VAL A 52 18.96 16.56 12.03
C VAL A 52 19.81 17.28 13.05
N PRO A 53 20.39 18.45 12.73
CA PRO A 53 21.11 19.22 13.73
C PRO A 53 20.12 19.69 14.82
N PRO A 54 20.44 19.52 16.12
CA PRO A 54 19.62 19.99 17.24
C PRO A 54 19.02 21.40 17.09
N PRO A 55 19.76 22.44 16.63
CA PRO A 55 19.19 23.79 16.48
C PRO A 55 18.07 23.89 15.45
N GLU A 56 18.03 23.00 14.45
CA GLU A 56 16.98 23.00 13.43
C GLU A 56 15.68 22.39 13.95
N LEU A 57 15.79 21.36 14.79
CA LEU A 57 14.64 20.78 15.49
C LEU A 57 14.04 21.79 16.49
N GLU A 58 14.88 22.45 17.30
CA GLU A 58 14.44 23.49 18.24
C GLU A 58 13.77 24.66 17.52
N LEU A 59 14.31 25.08 16.38
CA LEU A 59 13.72 26.15 15.56
C LEU A 59 12.29 25.80 15.13
N VAL A 60 12.09 24.61 14.56
CA VAL A 60 10.76 24.22 14.09
C VAL A 60 9.79 23.93 15.22
N GLN A 61 10.28 23.40 16.35
CA GLN A 61 9.48 23.23 17.57
C GLN A 61 8.92 24.57 18.04
N ASN A 62 9.77 25.59 18.15
CA ASN A 62 9.34 26.92 18.53
C ASN A 62 8.30 27.48 17.54
N ALA A 63 8.45 27.21 16.24
CA ALA A 63 7.48 27.63 15.23
C ALA A 63 6.11 26.94 15.42
N VAL A 64 6.06 25.61 15.59
CA VAL A 64 4.78 24.88 15.78
C VAL A 64 4.10 25.22 17.11
N PHE A 65 4.87 25.58 18.14
CA PHE A 65 4.31 26.02 19.44
C PHE A 65 3.80 27.46 19.40
N THR A 66 4.50 28.35 18.68
CA THR A 66 4.11 29.77 18.61
C THR A 66 2.84 29.95 17.77
N ASP A 67 2.70 29.19 16.69
CA ASP A 67 1.48 29.15 15.88
C ASP A 67 1.14 27.70 15.46
N PRO A 68 0.36 26.98 16.28
CA PRO A 68 -0.07 25.61 15.97
C PRO A 68 -0.90 25.51 14.69
N THR A 69 -1.44 26.62 14.19
CA THR A 69 -2.23 26.65 12.96
C THR A 69 -1.36 26.68 11.71
N ASP A 70 -0.09 27.10 11.82
CA ASP A 70 0.88 27.11 10.73
C ASP A 70 1.25 25.69 10.29
N GLN A 71 0.58 25.23 9.24
CA GLN A 71 0.80 23.90 8.67
C GLN A 71 2.19 23.75 8.05
N SER A 72 2.88 24.84 7.69
CA SER A 72 4.20 24.77 7.08
C SER A 72 5.25 24.30 8.08
N ALA A 73 5.19 24.77 9.33
CA ALA A 73 6.03 24.32 10.42
C ALA A 73 5.82 22.82 10.72
N TRP A 74 4.56 22.36 10.77
CA TRP A 74 4.25 20.92 10.96
C TRP A 74 4.75 20.03 9.82
N VAL A 75 4.63 20.50 8.57
CA VAL A 75 5.19 19.78 7.43
C VAL A 75 6.70 19.69 7.58
N TYR A 76 7.38 20.81 7.86
CA TYR A 76 8.83 20.83 8.00
C TYR A 76 9.32 19.92 9.14
N LEU A 77 8.63 19.95 10.30
CA LEU A 77 8.90 19.06 11.41
C LEU A 77 8.85 17.59 10.97
N ARG A 78 7.80 17.18 10.26
CA ARG A 78 7.72 15.81 9.74
C ARG A 78 8.84 15.49 8.74
N CYS A 79 9.27 16.46 7.93
CA CYS A 79 10.35 16.27 6.96
C CYS A 79 11.68 15.97 7.64
N ILE A 80 12.04 16.75 8.67
CA ILE A 80 13.30 16.57 9.39
C ILE A 80 13.28 15.27 10.20
N LEU A 81 12.13 14.86 10.72
CA LEU A 81 12.00 13.58 11.41
C LEU A 81 12.06 12.37 10.46
N SER A 82 11.99 12.59 9.15
CA SER A 82 11.92 11.54 8.15
C SER A 82 13.26 11.18 7.49
N ARG A 83 13.41 9.93 7.04
CA ARG A 83 14.53 9.23 6.40
C ARG A 83 14.22 9.01 4.93
N ALA A 84 15.28 8.94 4.14
CA ALA A 84 15.16 8.40 2.79
C ALA A 84 14.70 6.94 2.84
N PRO A 85 13.69 6.57 2.03
CA PRO A 85 13.23 5.19 1.96
C PRO A 85 14.34 4.28 1.41
N PRO A 86 14.46 3.02 1.88
CA PRO A 86 15.51 2.11 1.46
C PRO A 86 15.41 1.79 -0.05
N PRO A 87 16.53 1.34 -0.66
CA PRO A 87 16.51 0.86 -2.04
C PRO A 87 15.58 -0.37 -2.16
N PRO A 88 15.04 -0.61 -3.38
CA PRO A 88 14.22 -1.80 -3.63
C PRO A 88 15.04 -3.07 -3.39
N ARG A 89 14.40 -4.07 -2.79
CA ARG A 89 14.99 -5.40 -2.55
C ARG A 89 13.93 -6.48 -2.71
N VAL A 90 14.36 -7.71 -2.93
CA VAL A 90 13.47 -8.89 -2.96
C VAL A 90 13.03 -9.21 -1.54
N ILE A 91 11.71 -9.22 -1.32
CA ILE A 91 11.07 -9.54 -0.04
C ILE A 91 10.35 -10.88 -0.06
N CYS A 92 10.02 -11.40 -1.24
CA CYS A 92 9.48 -12.74 -1.38
C CYS A 92 9.84 -13.34 -2.75
N VAL A 93 10.10 -14.64 -2.75
CA VAL A 93 10.22 -15.48 -3.93
C VAL A 93 9.22 -16.60 -3.76
N HIS A 94 8.29 -16.76 -4.69
CA HIS A 94 7.26 -17.78 -4.67
C HIS A 94 7.28 -18.59 -5.95
N VAL A 95 7.20 -19.92 -5.80
CA VAL A 95 7.25 -20.88 -6.88
C VAL A 95 5.94 -21.65 -6.89
N ASP A 96 5.21 -21.59 -8.00
CA ASP A 96 4.00 -22.36 -8.22
C ASP A 96 4.28 -23.47 -9.23
N ARG A 97 4.15 -24.72 -8.79
CA ARG A 97 4.36 -25.92 -9.63
C ARG A 97 3.26 -26.06 -10.67
N GLU A 98 2.02 -25.88 -10.24
CA GLU A 98 0.83 -26.15 -11.03
C GLU A 98 0.68 -25.13 -12.16
N ASP A 99 1.05 -23.87 -11.91
CA ASP A 99 1.07 -22.81 -12.91
C ASP A 99 2.43 -22.63 -13.60
N ALA A 100 3.40 -23.49 -13.28
CA ALA A 100 4.80 -23.42 -13.73
C ALA A 100 5.33 -21.97 -13.75
N THR A 101 5.17 -21.27 -12.63
CA THR A 101 5.45 -19.82 -12.54
C THR A 101 6.31 -19.51 -11.33
N LEU A 102 7.30 -18.64 -11.54
CA LEU A 102 8.07 -17.97 -10.49
C LEU A 102 7.55 -16.55 -10.33
N ALA A 103 7.24 -16.16 -9.09
CA ALA A 103 6.96 -14.80 -8.70
C ALA A 103 8.11 -14.24 -7.85
N VAL A 104 8.61 -13.06 -8.22
CA VAL A 104 9.56 -12.28 -7.42
C VAL A 104 8.84 -11.02 -6.97
N ILE A 105 8.83 -10.77 -5.66
CA ILE A 105 8.11 -9.67 -5.03
C ILE A 105 9.12 -8.74 -4.37
N PHE A 106 8.99 -7.44 -4.63
CA PHE A 106 9.91 -6.40 -4.19
C PHE A 106 9.31 -5.52 -3.10
N SER A 107 10.16 -5.00 -2.21
CA SER A 107 9.80 -4.05 -1.15
C SER A 107 9.24 -2.72 -1.69
N ARG A 108 9.55 -2.39 -2.95
CA ARG A 108 9.10 -1.17 -3.63
C ARG A 108 8.83 -1.48 -5.10
N PRO A 109 7.96 -0.70 -5.78
CA PRO A 109 7.71 -0.89 -7.19
C PRO A 109 8.99 -0.74 -8.01
N VAL A 110 9.36 -1.78 -8.76
CA VAL A 110 10.49 -1.77 -9.70
C VAL A 110 9.98 -2.06 -11.10
N LYS A 111 10.76 -1.69 -12.13
CA LYS A 111 10.49 -2.09 -13.51
C LYS A 111 11.51 -3.13 -13.94
N VAL A 112 11.08 -4.36 -14.11
CA VAL A 112 11.90 -5.42 -14.71
C VAL A 112 11.58 -5.45 -16.21
N ASN A 113 12.60 -5.23 -17.04
CA ASN A 113 12.51 -5.46 -18.49
C ASN A 113 13.15 -6.82 -18.85
N PRO A 114 12.89 -7.37 -20.04
CA PRO A 114 13.44 -8.67 -20.44
C PRO A 114 14.98 -8.76 -20.41
N THR A 115 15.66 -7.62 -20.43
CA THR A 115 17.12 -7.51 -20.39
C THR A 115 17.64 -7.02 -19.04
N CYS A 116 16.81 -6.99 -17.99
CA CYS A 116 17.14 -6.39 -16.69
C CYS A 116 18.34 -7.12 -16.07
N PRO A 117 19.53 -6.50 -16.01
CA PRO A 117 20.73 -7.18 -15.53
C PRO A 117 20.73 -7.35 -14.01
N GLU A 118 19.90 -6.57 -13.31
CA GLU A 118 19.82 -6.54 -11.85
C GLU A 118 19.13 -7.78 -11.29
N LEU A 119 18.10 -8.30 -11.98
CA LEU A 119 17.38 -9.51 -11.55
C LEU A 119 17.96 -10.73 -12.26
N LYS A 120 18.65 -11.59 -11.50
CA LYS A 120 19.14 -12.88 -12.02
C LYS A 120 18.48 -14.00 -11.28
N VAL A 121 18.04 -14.99 -12.03
CA VAL A 121 17.40 -16.19 -11.50
C VAL A 121 18.09 -17.40 -12.09
N THR A 122 18.41 -18.36 -11.24
CA THR A 122 18.85 -19.70 -11.66
C THR A 122 17.91 -20.75 -11.09
N MET A 123 17.75 -21.85 -11.83
CA MET A 123 17.08 -23.07 -11.40
C MET A 123 18.03 -24.24 -11.63
N ASP A 124 18.38 -24.95 -10.56
CA ASP A 124 19.36 -26.04 -10.56
C ASP A 124 20.69 -25.65 -11.24
N GLY A 125 21.14 -24.42 -10.98
CA GLY A 125 22.36 -23.83 -11.55
C GLY A 125 22.22 -23.28 -12.97
N SER A 126 21.11 -23.53 -13.66
CA SER A 126 20.85 -23.03 -15.01
C SER A 126 20.15 -21.67 -14.98
N ALA A 127 20.65 -20.69 -15.74
CA ALA A 127 20.05 -19.36 -15.79
C ALA A 127 18.67 -19.37 -16.47
N LEU A 128 17.70 -18.73 -15.82
CA LEU A 128 16.36 -18.53 -16.37
C LEU A 128 16.28 -17.20 -17.12
N ALA A 129 16.41 -17.27 -18.45
CA ALA A 129 16.20 -16.14 -19.36
C ALA A 129 14.70 -16.00 -19.68
N GLY A 130 13.88 -15.70 -18.68
CA GLY A 130 12.44 -15.58 -18.88
C GLY A 130 12.04 -14.16 -19.32
N PRO A 131 11.12 -14.01 -20.28
CA PRO A 131 10.44 -12.73 -20.45
C PRO A 131 9.62 -12.44 -19.18
N TRP A 132 10.10 -11.48 -18.40
CA TRP A 132 9.41 -11.01 -17.20
C TRP A 132 8.14 -10.25 -17.56
N ARG A 133 7.05 -10.53 -16.84
CA ARG A 133 5.80 -9.79 -16.93
C ARG A 133 5.39 -9.24 -15.56
N SER A 134 4.66 -8.14 -15.55
CA SER A 134 4.10 -7.59 -14.31
C SER A 134 3.05 -8.53 -13.74
N GLY A 135 3.13 -8.79 -12.44
CA GLY A 135 2.11 -9.51 -11.67
C GLY A 135 0.89 -8.66 -11.31
N GLU A 136 0.93 -7.35 -11.57
CA GLU A 136 -0.17 -6.40 -11.32
C GLU A 136 -0.98 -6.09 -12.60
N GLY A 137 -0.73 -6.82 -13.69
CA GLY A 137 -1.48 -6.69 -14.95
C GLY A 137 -1.20 -5.42 -15.76
N ARG A 138 -0.21 -4.61 -15.38
CA ARG A 138 0.13 -3.34 -16.05
C ARG A 138 1.64 -3.22 -16.35
N PRO A 139 2.05 -2.63 -17.50
CA PRO A 139 3.46 -2.44 -17.87
C PRO A 139 4.09 -1.23 -17.16
N ARG A 140 3.89 -1.10 -15.85
CA ARG A 140 4.40 -0.04 -14.99
C ARG A 140 5.30 -0.62 -13.90
N PRO A 141 6.10 0.20 -13.20
CA PRO A 141 6.77 -0.27 -11.99
C PRO A 141 5.74 -0.87 -11.03
N GLY A 142 6.03 -2.06 -10.53
CA GLY A 142 5.16 -2.84 -9.65
C GLY A 142 5.97 -3.67 -8.68
N HIS A 143 5.32 -4.16 -7.64
CA HIS A 143 5.94 -5.00 -6.62
C HIS A 143 6.18 -6.42 -7.12
N THR A 144 5.28 -6.96 -7.95
CA THR A 144 5.31 -8.37 -8.34
C THR A 144 5.73 -8.54 -9.79
N TRP A 145 6.68 -9.43 -10.04
CA TRP A 145 7.16 -9.80 -11.36
C TRP A 145 7.13 -11.30 -11.53
N LEU A 146 6.60 -11.75 -12.67
CA LEU A 146 6.36 -13.16 -12.96
C LEU A 146 7.24 -13.61 -14.13
N CYS A 147 7.76 -14.83 -14.00
CA CYS A 147 8.52 -15.54 -15.02
C CYS A 147 7.91 -16.94 -15.19
N ALA A 148 7.79 -17.42 -16.43
CA ALA A 148 7.47 -18.81 -16.67
C ALA A 148 8.66 -19.69 -16.26
N LEU A 149 8.39 -20.82 -15.63
CA LEU A 149 9.38 -21.83 -15.29
C LEU A 149 9.36 -22.94 -16.35
N PRO A 150 10.51 -23.56 -16.65
CA PRO A 150 10.50 -24.90 -17.22
C PRO A 150 9.70 -25.81 -16.27
N ALA A 151 8.99 -26.80 -16.81
CA ALA A 151 8.19 -27.70 -16.00
C ALA A 151 9.02 -28.23 -14.80
N PRO A 152 8.66 -27.88 -13.56
CA PRO A 152 9.46 -28.26 -12.41
C PRO A 152 9.49 -29.79 -12.28
N PRO A 153 10.63 -30.41 -11.95
CA PRO A 153 10.72 -31.84 -11.78
C PRO A 153 9.71 -32.36 -10.74
N THR A 154 9.05 -33.48 -11.07
CA THR A 154 8.09 -34.11 -10.17
C THR A 154 8.77 -34.95 -9.09
N ASP A 155 9.88 -35.59 -9.45
CA ASP A 155 10.48 -36.68 -8.67
C ASP A 155 11.75 -36.25 -7.92
N SER A 156 12.24 -35.03 -8.17
CA SER A 156 13.40 -34.45 -7.49
C SER A 156 13.11 -33.01 -7.03
N PRO A 157 13.80 -32.52 -5.99
CA PRO A 157 13.72 -31.12 -5.61
C PRO A 157 14.16 -30.21 -6.75
N ALA A 158 13.52 -29.05 -6.89
CA ALA A 158 13.96 -27.97 -7.75
C ALA A 158 14.49 -26.82 -6.90
N HIS A 159 15.75 -26.43 -7.11
CA HIS A 159 16.40 -25.37 -6.35
C HIS A 159 16.43 -24.08 -7.16
N LEU A 160 15.78 -23.04 -6.66
CA LEU A 160 15.74 -21.73 -7.28
C LEU A 160 16.56 -20.74 -6.46
N GLU A 161 17.33 -19.92 -7.15
CA GLU A 161 18.10 -18.83 -6.56
C GLU A 161 17.79 -17.52 -7.28
N VAL A 162 17.44 -16.49 -6.52
CA VAL A 162 17.11 -15.16 -7.02
C VAL A 162 18.08 -14.14 -6.41
N THR A 163 18.72 -13.35 -7.27
CA THR A 163 19.58 -12.23 -6.84
C THR A 163 19.09 -10.93 -7.46
N TRP A 164 19.19 -9.85 -6.69
CA TRP A 164 18.79 -8.51 -7.11
C TRP A 164 19.91 -7.51 -6.86
N ALA A 165 20.37 -6.81 -7.91
CA ALA A 165 21.34 -5.72 -7.83
C ALA A 165 22.62 -6.07 -7.03
N GLY A 166 23.08 -7.33 -7.12
CA GLY A 166 24.27 -7.81 -6.39
C GLY A 166 24.04 -8.12 -4.91
N SER A 167 22.79 -8.15 -4.43
CA SER A 167 22.46 -8.61 -3.08
C SER A 167 22.78 -10.09 -2.88
N ALA A 168 22.83 -10.51 -1.61
CA ALA A 168 22.86 -11.93 -1.26
C ALA A 168 21.69 -12.69 -1.92
N PRO A 169 21.92 -13.92 -2.38
CA PRO A 169 20.89 -14.73 -3.03
C PRO A 169 19.75 -15.10 -2.08
N ARG A 170 18.53 -15.16 -2.65
CA ARG A 170 17.33 -15.69 -2.01
C ARG A 170 17.04 -17.05 -2.60
N GLN A 171 17.01 -18.07 -1.77
CA GLN A 171 16.88 -19.46 -2.20
C GLN A 171 15.52 -20.02 -1.81
N VAL A 172 14.93 -20.76 -2.74
CA VAL A 172 13.68 -21.52 -2.55
C VAL A 172 13.90 -22.91 -3.09
N THR A 173 13.49 -23.92 -2.34
CA THR A 173 13.50 -25.31 -2.81
C THR A 173 12.07 -25.80 -2.89
N LEU A 174 11.65 -26.22 -4.07
CA LEU A 174 10.36 -26.87 -4.28
C LEU A 174 10.56 -28.38 -4.17
N LEU A 175 10.02 -29.01 -3.12
CA LEU A 175 10.21 -30.45 -2.88
C LEU A 175 9.27 -31.30 -3.76
N PRO A 176 9.62 -32.57 -4.04
CA PRO A 176 8.73 -33.52 -4.71
C PRO A 176 7.36 -33.59 -4.02
N GLY A 177 6.28 -33.50 -4.80
CA GLY A 177 4.90 -33.55 -4.30
C GLY A 177 4.34 -32.23 -3.74
N GLU A 178 5.16 -31.20 -3.52
CA GLU A 178 4.67 -29.89 -3.09
C GLU A 178 4.11 -29.09 -4.28
N ALA A 179 2.93 -28.49 -4.10
CA ALA A 179 2.32 -27.65 -5.12
C ALA A 179 2.98 -26.27 -5.23
N GLU A 180 3.52 -25.74 -4.14
CA GLU A 180 4.19 -24.45 -4.08
C GLU A 180 5.30 -24.47 -3.04
N ALA A 181 6.29 -23.58 -3.20
CA ALA A 181 7.31 -23.30 -2.22
C ALA A 181 7.65 -21.82 -2.25
N TRP A 182 8.05 -21.25 -1.11
CA TRP A 182 8.39 -19.83 -1.05
C TRP A 182 9.45 -19.53 -0.01
N TRP A 183 10.15 -18.43 -0.24
CA TRP A 183 10.95 -17.72 0.74
C TRP A 183 10.35 -16.35 0.93
N GLN A 184 10.24 -15.91 2.18
CA GLN A 184 9.76 -14.57 2.52
C GLN A 184 10.67 -13.96 3.56
N GLU A 185 11.02 -12.69 3.35
CA GLU A 185 11.78 -11.90 4.31
C GLU A 185 10.93 -11.69 5.58
N PRO A 186 11.51 -11.92 6.78
CA PRO A 186 10.84 -11.60 8.03
C PRO A 186 10.38 -10.15 8.05
N ILE A 187 9.14 -9.95 8.48
CA ILE A 187 8.54 -8.63 8.56
C ILE A 187 9.11 -7.90 9.78
N VAL A 188 9.74 -6.76 9.54
CA VAL A 188 10.28 -5.91 10.61
C VAL A 188 9.30 -4.77 10.88
N GLU A 189 8.83 -4.66 12.12
CA GLU A 189 7.76 -3.74 12.52
C GLU A 189 8.02 -2.29 12.10
N ARG A 190 9.20 -1.75 12.42
CA ARG A 190 9.62 -0.40 12.03
C ARG A 190 9.60 -0.11 10.53
N GLU A 191 9.56 -1.14 9.67
CA GLU A 191 9.47 -0.94 8.22
C GLU A 191 8.04 -0.73 7.71
N LEU A 192 7.03 -1.10 8.50
CA LEU A 192 5.63 -0.95 8.15
C LEU A 192 5.07 0.39 8.62
N PHE A 193 5.43 0.80 9.83
CA PHE A 193 4.93 2.01 10.48
C PHE A 193 5.84 3.19 10.21
N TRP A 194 5.60 3.75 9.05
CA TRP A 194 6.17 4.98 8.51
C TRP A 194 7.68 4.86 8.57
N PRO A 195 8.25 3.94 7.75
CA PRO A 195 9.69 3.70 7.70
C PRO A 195 10.51 4.96 7.42
N GLU A 196 9.82 6.00 6.95
CA GLU A 196 10.35 7.32 6.79
C GLU A 196 10.66 7.95 8.15
N LEU A 197 9.86 7.84 9.22
CA LEU A 197 10.27 8.38 10.53
C LEU A 197 11.52 7.64 11.07
N GLY A 198 12.64 8.35 11.19
CA GLY A 198 13.81 7.74 11.83
C GLY A 198 15.11 8.50 11.85
N VAL A 199 15.30 9.67 11.23
CA VAL A 199 16.62 10.33 11.30
C VAL A 199 16.95 10.69 12.76
N ALA A 200 15.92 10.99 13.55
CA ALA A 200 16.02 11.29 14.96
C ALA A 200 16.22 10.02 15.82
N GLU A 201 17.00 10.14 16.89
CA GLU A 201 17.12 9.11 17.91
C GLU A 201 15.75 8.83 18.56
N ALA A 202 15.52 7.58 19.02
CA ALA A 202 14.24 7.20 19.61
C ALA A 202 13.82 8.12 20.77
N GLN A 203 14.79 8.63 21.52
CA GLN A 203 14.57 9.60 22.59
C GLN A 203 13.96 10.92 22.06
N VAL A 204 14.50 11.47 20.97
CA VAL A 204 13.99 12.72 20.36
C VAL A 204 12.54 12.56 19.91
N LEU A 205 12.20 11.41 19.32
CA LEU A 205 10.82 11.10 18.92
C LEU A 205 9.89 10.98 20.14
N GLN A 206 10.36 10.37 21.23
CA GLN A 206 9.59 10.28 22.48
C GLN A 206 9.37 11.67 23.11
N GLU A 207 10.37 12.54 23.09
CA GLU A 207 10.23 13.93 23.51
C GLU A 207 9.19 14.67 22.66
N GLN A 208 9.17 14.44 21.33
CA GLN A 208 8.12 15.02 20.46
C GLN A 208 6.72 14.51 20.79
N VAL A 209 6.58 13.24 21.20
CA VAL A 209 5.28 12.70 21.63
C VAL A 209 4.77 13.47 22.84
N GLN A 210 5.62 13.74 23.84
CA GLN A 210 5.20 14.49 25.03
C GLN A 210 4.83 15.93 24.70
N VAL A 211 5.68 16.60 23.92
CA VAL A 211 5.41 17.94 23.37
C VAL A 211 4.05 18.01 22.66
N CYS A 212 3.72 17.03 21.81
CA CYS A 212 2.45 17.00 21.12
C CYS A 212 1.26 16.76 22.06
N ARG A 213 1.43 15.93 23.10
CA ARG A 213 0.37 15.69 24.10
C ARG A 213 0.06 16.96 24.89
N GLU A 214 1.08 17.64 25.40
CA GLU A 214 0.93 18.92 26.11
C GLU A 214 0.25 19.97 25.22
N LEU A 215 0.62 20.04 23.95
CA LEU A 215 -0.01 20.97 23.00
C LEU A 215 -1.49 20.64 22.77
N LEU A 216 -1.88 19.37 22.72
CA LEU A 216 -3.29 18.96 22.55
C LEU A 216 -4.15 19.22 23.80
N GLU A 217 -3.55 19.34 24.99
CA GLU A 217 -4.29 19.81 26.17
C GLU A 217 -4.72 21.26 26.03
N LEU A 218 -3.89 22.09 25.37
CA LEU A 218 -4.17 23.52 25.13
C LEU A 218 -5.02 23.73 23.86
N GLU A 219 -4.71 22.99 22.79
CA GLU A 219 -5.30 23.13 21.46
C GLU A 219 -5.80 21.77 20.93
N PRO A 220 -6.93 21.24 21.44
CA PRO A 220 -7.39 19.86 21.14
C PRO A 220 -7.70 19.59 19.68
N GLN A 221 -7.96 20.64 18.90
CA GLN A 221 -8.32 20.58 17.48
C GLN A 221 -7.11 20.90 16.56
N SER A 222 -5.89 20.95 17.11
CA SER A 222 -4.69 21.22 16.33
C SER A 222 -4.41 20.09 15.33
N ARG A 223 -4.84 20.29 14.08
CA ARG A 223 -4.74 19.31 12.99
C ARG A 223 -3.30 18.83 12.76
N GLY A 224 -2.35 19.75 12.82
CA GLY A 224 -0.93 19.45 12.64
C GLY A 224 -0.39 18.56 13.77
N CYS A 225 -0.82 18.84 15.00
CA CYS A 225 -0.43 18.08 16.18
C CYS A 225 -1.07 16.69 16.22
N LEU A 226 -2.38 16.59 15.99
CA LEU A 226 -3.11 15.32 15.93
C LEU A 226 -2.50 14.35 14.91
N LEU A 227 -2.22 14.84 13.69
CA LEU A 227 -1.56 14.03 12.67
C LEU A 227 -0.16 13.61 13.13
N THR A 228 0.66 14.56 13.59
CA THR A 228 2.06 14.30 13.94
C THR A 228 2.17 13.32 15.11
N LEU A 229 1.34 13.46 16.15
CA LEU A 229 1.28 12.53 17.27
C LEU A 229 0.88 11.12 16.82
N ALA A 230 -0.14 10.98 15.97
CA ALA A 230 -0.54 9.69 15.41
C ALA A 230 0.62 9.02 14.64
N LEU A 231 1.39 9.80 13.85
CA LEU A 231 2.54 9.25 13.11
C LEU A 231 3.69 8.83 14.05
N LEU A 232 3.99 9.65 15.07
CA LEU A 232 5.04 9.35 16.05
C LEU A 232 4.72 8.10 16.87
N LEU A 233 3.48 7.98 17.35
CA LEU A 233 3.01 6.80 18.08
C LEU A 233 3.09 5.56 17.19
N ALA A 234 2.67 5.66 15.92
CA ALA A 234 2.79 4.55 14.98
C ALA A 234 4.26 4.11 14.78
N ALA A 235 5.20 5.04 14.73
CA ALA A 235 6.63 4.72 14.55
C ALA A 235 7.29 4.13 15.81
N LEU A 236 6.87 4.55 17.01
CA LEU A 236 7.50 4.19 18.27
C LEU A 236 6.87 2.96 18.96
N ASP A 237 5.55 2.92 19.04
CA ASP A 237 4.80 1.86 19.71
C ASP A 237 3.42 1.68 19.02
N PRO A 238 3.39 1.14 17.79
CA PRO A 238 2.16 1.04 17.02
C PRO A 238 1.13 0.14 17.67
N ARG A 239 1.56 -0.90 18.40
CA ARG A 239 0.67 -1.85 19.08
C ARG A 239 0.13 -1.29 20.38
N GLY A 240 0.98 -0.74 21.25
CA GLY A 240 0.57 -0.15 22.53
C GLY A 240 -0.19 1.16 22.36
N GLY A 241 0.19 1.97 21.37
CA GLY A 241 -0.45 3.24 21.02
C GLY A 241 -1.70 3.11 20.13
N ALA A 242 -2.11 1.90 19.72
CA ALA A 242 -3.12 1.73 18.67
C ALA A 242 -4.46 2.40 18.95
N ARG A 243 -4.91 2.39 20.22
CA ARG A 243 -6.14 3.07 20.61
C ARG A 243 -5.99 4.59 20.50
N GLU A 244 -4.92 5.12 21.07
CA GLU A 244 -4.62 6.56 21.04
C GLU A 244 -4.49 7.08 19.60
N ILE A 245 -3.84 6.30 18.72
CA ILE A 245 -3.73 6.63 17.28
C ILE A 245 -5.12 6.72 16.63
N ARG A 246 -6.02 5.76 16.87
CA ARG A 246 -7.39 5.80 16.33
C ARG A 246 -8.16 7.03 16.83
N ASP A 247 -8.09 7.30 18.13
CA ASP A 247 -8.77 8.43 18.76
C ASP A 247 -8.27 9.78 18.17
N HIS A 248 -6.97 9.90 17.92
CA HIS A 248 -6.38 11.09 17.28
C HIS A 248 -6.75 11.21 15.80
N LEU A 249 -6.80 10.11 15.05
CA LEU A 249 -7.25 10.12 13.65
C LEU A 249 -8.73 10.48 13.53
N GLU A 250 -9.57 10.00 14.45
CA GLU A 250 -10.98 10.38 14.52
C GLU A 250 -11.14 11.87 14.83
N SER A 251 -10.40 12.37 15.82
CA SER A 251 -10.36 13.80 16.17
C SER A 251 -9.87 14.65 15.01
N LEU A 252 -8.84 14.20 14.28
CA LEU A 252 -8.31 14.88 13.10
C LEU A 252 -9.35 14.94 11.97
N ARG A 253 -10.11 13.85 11.77
CA ARG A 253 -11.19 13.81 10.78
C ARG A 253 -12.32 14.79 11.12
N ALA A 254 -12.62 14.98 12.39
CA ALA A 254 -13.58 15.99 12.86
C ALA A 254 -13.03 17.42 12.71
N ALA A 255 -11.75 17.63 13.00
CA ALA A 255 -11.07 18.93 12.89
C ALA A 255 -10.82 19.38 11.44
N ASP A 256 -10.67 18.44 10.50
CA ASP A 256 -10.45 18.71 9.07
C ASP A 256 -11.36 17.87 8.14
N PRO A 257 -12.67 18.16 8.06
CA PRO A 257 -13.61 17.38 7.26
C PRO A 257 -13.25 17.36 5.77
N LEU A 258 -12.62 18.43 5.27
CA LEU A 258 -12.18 18.57 3.87
C LEU A 258 -11.08 17.55 3.52
N ARG A 259 -10.35 17.04 4.51
CA ARG A 259 -9.28 16.04 4.34
C ARG A 259 -9.62 14.67 4.93
N SER A 260 -10.90 14.42 5.23
CA SER A 260 -11.37 13.13 5.74
C SER A 260 -10.91 11.92 4.90
N GLY A 261 -10.80 12.07 3.57
CA GLY A 261 -10.24 11.04 2.71
C GLY A 261 -8.78 10.70 2.97
N PHE A 262 -7.94 11.73 3.11
CA PHE A 262 -6.53 11.55 3.47
C PHE A 262 -6.39 10.88 4.84
N VAL A 263 -7.19 11.30 5.83
CA VAL A 263 -7.17 10.71 7.18
C VAL A 263 -7.60 9.24 7.15
N ALA A 264 -8.62 8.90 6.35
CA ALA A 264 -9.05 7.52 6.15
C ALA A 264 -7.98 6.66 5.46
N ASP A 265 -7.19 7.22 4.53
CA ASP A 265 -6.07 6.50 3.92
C ASP A 265 -4.93 6.25 4.92
N VAL A 266 -4.63 7.23 5.78
CA VAL A 266 -3.66 7.08 6.89
C VAL A 266 -4.13 6.00 7.86
N GLN A 267 -5.41 6.01 8.24
CA GLN A 267 -6.02 4.97 9.07
C GLN A 267 -5.93 3.59 8.39
N SER A 268 -6.27 3.51 7.10
CA SER A 268 -6.22 2.26 6.34
C SER A 268 -4.83 1.65 6.34
N ARG A 269 -3.81 2.49 6.12
CA ARG A 269 -2.41 2.08 6.15
C ARG A 269 -1.96 1.63 7.54
N PHE A 270 -2.43 2.29 8.60
CA PHE A 270 -2.12 1.92 9.98
C PHE A 270 -2.73 0.55 10.35
N GLU A 271 -4.02 0.33 10.08
CA GLU A 271 -4.68 -0.94 10.37
C GLU A 271 -4.10 -2.10 9.54
N ALA A 272 -3.79 -1.85 8.27
CA ALA A 272 -3.13 -2.84 7.42
C ALA A 272 -1.73 -3.21 7.97
N ALA A 273 -0.94 -2.22 8.40
CA ALA A 273 0.37 -2.47 9.00
C ALA A 273 0.25 -3.32 10.28
N LEU A 274 -0.72 -3.02 11.17
CA LEU A 274 -0.98 -3.82 12.37
C LEU A 274 -1.36 -5.27 12.03
N ALA A 275 -2.18 -5.46 11.00
CA ALA A 275 -2.63 -6.79 10.60
C ALA A 275 -1.47 -7.61 10.02
N VAL A 276 -0.63 -7.00 9.18
CA VAL A 276 0.56 -7.64 8.58
C VAL A 276 1.53 -8.19 9.62
N LEU A 277 1.68 -7.49 10.76
CA LEU A 277 2.53 -7.94 11.86
C LEU A 277 2.08 -9.24 12.53
N GLY A 278 0.80 -9.57 12.43
CA GLY A 278 0.18 -10.77 13.00
C GLY A 278 -0.27 -11.76 11.93
N ALA A 279 0.11 -11.55 10.66
CA ALA A 279 -0.38 -12.35 9.56
C ALA A 279 0.13 -13.79 9.64
N GLY A 280 -0.80 -14.74 9.77
CA GLY A 280 -0.58 -16.17 9.62
C GLY A 280 -1.14 -16.67 8.29
N GLU A 281 -1.61 -17.92 8.26
CA GLU A 281 -2.27 -18.50 7.07
C GLU A 281 -3.57 -17.78 6.69
N GLY A 282 -4.24 -17.15 7.67
CA GLY A 282 -5.42 -16.32 7.48
C GLY A 282 -5.21 -14.93 8.07
N LEU A 283 -5.74 -13.91 7.38
CA LEU A 283 -5.70 -12.51 7.80
C LEU A 283 -7.09 -11.91 7.76
N SER A 284 -7.53 -11.35 8.89
CA SER A 284 -8.79 -10.62 8.98
C SER A 284 -8.55 -9.14 9.22
N LEU A 285 -9.14 -8.33 8.35
CA LEU A 285 -9.14 -6.87 8.32
C LEU A 285 -10.59 -6.35 8.31
N ALA A 286 -11.51 -7.13 8.87
CA ALA A 286 -12.93 -6.82 8.85
C ALA A 286 -13.29 -5.61 9.74
N ASN A 287 -14.24 -4.79 9.28
CA ASN A 287 -14.81 -3.66 10.02
C ASN A 287 -13.76 -2.63 10.48
N LYS A 288 -12.82 -2.27 9.59
CA LYS A 288 -11.74 -1.32 9.88
C LYS A 288 -11.88 0.02 9.15
N GLY A 289 -12.93 0.18 8.34
CA GLY A 289 -13.17 1.39 7.55
C GLY A 289 -12.11 1.60 6.46
N LEU A 290 -11.56 0.51 5.92
CA LEU A 290 -10.46 0.58 4.95
C LEU A 290 -10.95 1.13 3.61
N ARG A 291 -10.24 2.12 3.07
CA ARG A 291 -10.39 2.59 1.68
C ARG A 291 -9.36 2.02 0.73
N SER A 292 -8.25 1.54 1.29
CA SER A 292 -7.18 0.85 0.57
C SER A 292 -6.57 -0.23 1.47
N VAL A 293 -5.90 -1.20 0.85
CA VAL A 293 -5.19 -2.27 1.56
C VAL A 293 -3.72 -2.23 1.12
N PRO A 294 -2.88 -1.40 1.74
CA PRO A 294 -1.45 -1.38 1.45
C PRO A 294 -0.76 -2.63 2.03
N PHE A 295 0.50 -2.83 1.66
CA PHE A 295 1.36 -3.92 2.16
C PHE A 295 0.95 -5.34 1.72
N LEU A 296 0.08 -5.49 0.71
CA LEU A 296 -0.26 -6.79 0.13
C LEU A 296 0.96 -7.54 -0.40
N GLU A 297 2.01 -6.83 -0.80
CA GLU A 297 3.31 -7.41 -1.18
C GLU A 297 4.02 -8.16 -0.04
N ARG A 298 3.66 -7.87 1.22
CA ARG A 298 4.19 -8.55 2.42
C ARG A 298 3.39 -9.79 2.80
N MET A 299 2.30 -10.09 2.08
CA MET A 299 1.30 -11.09 2.48
C MET A 299 1.23 -12.27 1.49
N ALA A 300 2.31 -12.57 0.76
CA ALA A 300 2.33 -13.55 -0.33
C ALA A 300 1.91 -14.98 0.09
N ALA A 301 2.15 -15.34 1.36
CA ALA A 301 1.81 -16.64 1.94
C ALA A 301 0.37 -16.72 2.50
N VAL A 302 -0.39 -15.62 2.54
CA VAL A 302 -1.75 -15.62 3.08
C VAL A 302 -2.68 -16.45 2.19
N SER A 303 -3.40 -17.39 2.80
CA SER A 303 -4.35 -18.28 2.11
C SER A 303 -5.81 -17.82 2.22
N ARG A 304 -6.13 -17.05 3.27
CA ARG A 304 -7.47 -16.50 3.52
C ARG A 304 -7.36 -15.01 3.86
N LEU A 305 -8.07 -14.15 3.13
CA LEU A 305 -8.10 -12.71 3.38
C LEU A 305 -9.54 -12.23 3.55
N GLU A 306 -9.87 -11.73 4.73
CA GLU A 306 -11.19 -11.15 5.05
C GLU A 306 -11.10 -9.63 5.11
N LEU A 307 -11.85 -8.96 4.25
CA LEU A 307 -11.96 -7.50 4.13
C LEU A 307 -13.40 -7.03 4.31
N VAL A 308 -14.22 -7.84 5.01
CA VAL A 308 -15.66 -7.60 5.21
C VAL A 308 -15.92 -6.27 5.94
N GLY A 309 -16.92 -5.50 5.52
CA GLY A 309 -17.35 -4.32 6.26
C GLY A 309 -16.35 -3.16 6.18
N ASN A 310 -15.80 -2.92 4.98
CA ASN A 310 -14.87 -1.82 4.74
C ASN A 310 -15.43 -0.85 3.67
N GLU A 311 -14.65 0.15 3.27
CA GLU A 311 -15.06 1.19 2.31
C GLU A 311 -14.37 1.00 0.94
N LEU A 312 -13.98 -0.23 0.58
CA LEU A 312 -13.26 -0.52 -0.66
C LEU A 312 -14.18 -0.35 -1.87
N ARG A 313 -13.69 0.33 -2.91
CA ARG A 313 -14.46 0.59 -4.15
C ARG A 313 -14.09 -0.29 -5.33
N GLU A 314 -12.91 -0.89 -5.26
CA GLU A 314 -12.37 -1.77 -6.29
C GLU A 314 -11.41 -2.76 -5.62
N LEU A 315 -11.09 -3.85 -6.32
CA LEU A 315 -10.06 -4.78 -5.89
C LEU A 315 -8.67 -4.15 -6.10
N PRO A 316 -7.79 -4.13 -5.08
CA PRO A 316 -6.48 -3.51 -5.24
C PRO A 316 -5.59 -4.30 -6.22
N ALA A 317 -4.93 -3.60 -7.14
CA ALA A 317 -4.04 -4.22 -8.12
C ALA A 317 -2.89 -5.04 -7.48
N ALA A 318 -2.48 -4.65 -6.26
CA ALA A 318 -1.46 -5.34 -5.48
C ALA A 318 -1.90 -6.73 -4.97
N LEU A 319 -3.17 -7.15 -5.15
CA LEU A 319 -3.60 -8.53 -4.90
C LEU A 319 -2.77 -9.56 -5.67
N GLY A 320 -2.17 -9.19 -6.81
CA GLY A 320 -1.29 -10.06 -7.58
C GLY A 320 -0.09 -10.62 -6.80
N ALA A 321 0.28 -9.98 -5.69
CA ALA A 321 1.31 -10.46 -4.77
C ALA A 321 0.86 -11.66 -3.90
N LEU A 322 -0.45 -11.84 -3.70
CA LEU A 322 -1.03 -12.89 -2.84
C LEU A 322 -1.10 -14.23 -3.59
N ARG A 323 0.06 -14.83 -3.84
CA ARG A 323 0.20 -16.03 -4.69
C ARG A 323 -0.43 -17.27 -4.07
N SER A 324 -0.55 -17.32 -2.75
CA SER A 324 -1.11 -18.46 -2.01
C SER A 324 -2.60 -18.30 -1.68
N LEU A 325 -3.24 -17.19 -2.09
CA LEU A 325 -4.61 -16.87 -1.69
C LEU A 325 -5.62 -17.84 -2.29
N ARG A 326 -6.46 -18.42 -1.43
CA ARG A 326 -7.51 -19.40 -1.78
C ARG A 326 -8.90 -18.85 -1.53
N GLU A 327 -9.06 -18.00 -0.53
CA GLU A 327 -10.34 -17.37 -0.23
C GLU A 327 -10.16 -15.87 0.03
N LEU A 328 -11.03 -15.08 -0.59
CA LEU A 328 -11.07 -13.64 -0.46
C LEU A 328 -12.51 -13.22 -0.18
N ASP A 329 -12.72 -12.60 0.97
CA ASP A 329 -14.01 -12.04 1.34
C ASP A 329 -13.96 -10.51 1.30
N LEU A 330 -14.73 -9.92 0.39
CA LEU A 330 -14.89 -8.49 0.18
C LEU A 330 -16.35 -8.07 0.41
N SER A 331 -17.12 -8.86 1.17
CA SER A 331 -18.52 -8.57 1.45
C SER A 331 -18.68 -7.23 2.20
N ASP A 332 -19.84 -6.58 2.11
CA ASP A 332 -20.10 -5.31 2.80
C ASP A 332 -19.06 -4.23 2.49
N ASN A 333 -18.83 -3.98 1.21
CA ASN A 333 -17.95 -2.92 0.72
C ASN A 333 -18.70 -2.04 -0.28
N HIS A 334 -17.96 -1.22 -1.04
CA HIS A 334 -18.49 -0.36 -2.09
C HIS A 334 -17.95 -0.76 -3.47
N VAL A 335 -17.62 -2.03 -3.65
CA VAL A 335 -17.05 -2.56 -4.89
C VAL A 335 -18.08 -2.51 -6.00
N THR A 336 -17.81 -1.74 -7.05
CA THR A 336 -18.68 -1.69 -8.24
C THR A 336 -18.21 -2.61 -9.35
N GLU A 337 -16.91 -2.91 -9.40
CA GLU A 337 -16.26 -3.75 -10.41
C GLU A 337 -14.95 -4.35 -9.90
N VAL A 338 -14.51 -5.43 -10.54
CA VAL A 338 -13.19 -6.08 -10.27
C VAL A 338 -12.03 -5.25 -10.82
N GLY A 339 -12.28 -4.42 -11.83
CA GLY A 339 -11.29 -3.52 -12.41
C GLY A 339 -10.12 -4.26 -13.07
N VAL A 340 -8.90 -3.79 -12.82
CA VAL A 340 -7.66 -4.34 -13.41
C VAL A 340 -6.98 -5.40 -12.55
N ALA A 341 -7.69 -5.99 -11.58
CA ALA A 341 -7.11 -6.96 -10.67
C ALA A 341 -6.47 -8.12 -11.45
N PRO A 342 -5.19 -8.45 -11.19
CA PRO A 342 -4.51 -9.52 -11.90
C PRO A 342 -5.12 -10.88 -11.53
N PRO A 343 -5.02 -11.90 -12.41
CA PRO A 343 -5.42 -13.25 -12.08
C PRO A 343 -4.74 -13.77 -10.82
N LEU A 344 -5.56 -14.27 -9.90
CA LEU A 344 -5.08 -14.95 -8.70
C LEU A 344 -5.00 -16.45 -8.98
N PRO A 345 -3.80 -17.04 -8.99
CA PRO A 345 -3.56 -18.39 -9.49
C PRO A 345 -4.29 -19.47 -8.69
N ARG A 346 -4.49 -19.24 -7.39
CA ARG A 346 -4.98 -20.22 -6.42
C ARG A 346 -6.33 -19.88 -5.82
N LEU A 347 -6.93 -18.75 -6.18
CA LEU A 347 -8.19 -18.32 -5.56
C LEU A 347 -9.32 -19.25 -5.99
N ARG A 348 -10.02 -19.82 -5.02
CA ARG A 348 -11.15 -20.73 -5.21
C ARG A 348 -12.48 -20.09 -4.83
N LEU A 349 -12.48 -19.26 -3.79
CA LEU A 349 -13.66 -18.60 -3.26
C LEU A 349 -13.46 -17.08 -3.28
N LEU A 350 -14.38 -16.37 -3.93
CA LEU A 350 -14.49 -14.92 -3.87
C LEU A 350 -15.88 -14.56 -3.36
N ARG A 351 -15.98 -13.81 -2.26
CA ARG A 351 -17.25 -13.26 -1.79
C ARG A 351 -17.28 -11.76 -2.05
N LEU A 352 -18.32 -11.33 -2.75
CA LEU A 352 -18.63 -9.93 -3.07
C LEU A 352 -20.07 -9.60 -2.62
N ASP A 353 -20.57 -10.31 -1.61
CA ASP A 353 -21.92 -10.12 -1.08
C ASP A 353 -22.10 -8.67 -0.60
N ARG A 354 -23.31 -8.12 -0.71
CA ARG A 354 -23.63 -6.74 -0.28
C ARG A 354 -22.67 -5.68 -0.86
N ASN A 355 -22.38 -5.78 -2.15
CA ASN A 355 -21.65 -4.76 -2.91
C ASN A 355 -22.52 -4.17 -4.05
N PRO A 356 -22.30 -2.90 -4.46
CA PRO A 356 -23.07 -2.23 -5.51
C PRO A 356 -22.71 -2.68 -6.95
N ILE A 357 -22.61 -3.99 -7.19
CA ILE A 357 -22.30 -4.58 -8.49
C ILE A 357 -23.59 -4.67 -9.31
N GLY A 358 -23.69 -3.87 -10.37
CA GLY A 358 -24.92 -3.73 -11.16
C GLY A 358 -24.99 -4.52 -12.47
N HIS A 359 -23.86 -4.90 -13.04
CA HIS A 359 -23.80 -5.48 -14.39
C HIS A 359 -22.73 -6.57 -14.46
N ALA A 360 -22.99 -7.66 -15.20
CA ALA A 360 -22.07 -8.79 -15.23
C ALA A 360 -20.71 -8.45 -15.87
N SER A 361 -20.65 -7.46 -16.76
CA SER A 361 -19.39 -6.97 -17.35
C SER A 361 -18.40 -6.45 -16.29
N ALA A 362 -18.89 -6.00 -15.13
CA ALA A 362 -18.05 -5.57 -14.00
C ALA A 362 -17.21 -6.72 -13.41
N LEU A 363 -17.58 -7.97 -13.71
CA LEU A 363 -16.96 -9.20 -13.26
C LEU A 363 -16.18 -9.92 -14.38
N ALA A 364 -16.16 -9.39 -15.60
CA ALA A 364 -15.48 -10.00 -16.75
C ALA A 364 -14.00 -10.39 -16.49
N PRO A 365 -13.19 -9.63 -15.72
CA PRO A 365 -11.81 -10.03 -15.41
C PRO A 365 -11.68 -11.37 -14.67
N LEU A 366 -12.73 -11.82 -13.97
CA LEU A 366 -12.73 -13.10 -13.25
C LEU A 366 -12.64 -14.30 -14.19
N ALA A 367 -12.98 -14.15 -15.47
CA ALA A 367 -12.83 -15.22 -16.47
C ALA A 367 -11.37 -15.65 -16.66
N ALA A 368 -10.41 -14.79 -16.31
CA ALA A 368 -8.99 -15.10 -16.37
C ALA A 368 -8.45 -15.79 -15.09
N TRP A 369 -9.30 -16.02 -14.08
CA TRP A 369 -8.88 -16.57 -12.79
C TRP A 369 -9.00 -18.10 -12.83
N PRO A 370 -7.90 -18.84 -12.99
CA PRO A 370 -7.91 -20.21 -13.51
C PRO A 370 -8.58 -21.24 -12.59
N ARG A 371 -8.75 -20.91 -11.30
CA ARG A 371 -9.23 -21.84 -10.26
C ARG A 371 -10.41 -21.30 -9.46
N LEU A 372 -10.96 -20.16 -9.86
CA LEU A 372 -12.14 -19.61 -9.20
C LEU A 372 -13.29 -20.60 -9.39
N ALA A 373 -13.82 -21.10 -8.28
CA ALA A 373 -14.86 -22.12 -8.28
C ALA A 373 -16.17 -21.59 -7.71
N LEU A 374 -16.09 -20.72 -6.69
CA LEU A 374 -17.23 -20.19 -5.96
C LEU A 374 -17.20 -18.66 -5.96
N LEU A 375 -18.33 -18.05 -6.32
CA LEU A 375 -18.53 -16.61 -6.34
C LEU A 375 -19.81 -16.22 -5.58
N GLY A 376 -19.64 -15.56 -4.44
CA GLY A 376 -20.74 -14.99 -3.66
C GLY A 376 -21.13 -13.60 -4.17
N LEU A 377 -22.41 -13.42 -4.50
CA LEU A 377 -23.02 -12.16 -4.94
C LEU A 377 -24.38 -11.93 -4.26
N ALA A 378 -24.57 -12.46 -3.05
CA ALA A 378 -25.79 -12.26 -2.28
C ALA A 378 -26.01 -10.76 -2.06
N GLU A 379 -27.27 -10.33 -2.18
CA GLU A 379 -27.67 -8.93 -1.96
C GLU A 379 -26.93 -7.90 -2.86
N THR A 380 -26.51 -8.31 -4.07
CA THR A 380 -25.99 -7.39 -5.10
C THR A 380 -27.11 -6.98 -6.08
N PRO A 381 -27.09 -5.75 -6.64
CA PRO A 381 -28.06 -5.34 -7.66
C PRO A 381 -28.10 -6.27 -8.88
N LEU A 382 -26.96 -6.86 -9.25
CA LEU A 382 -26.82 -7.81 -10.35
C LEU A 382 -27.74 -9.02 -10.24
N GLY A 383 -27.94 -9.57 -9.03
CA GLY A 383 -28.82 -10.73 -8.82
C GLY A 383 -30.28 -10.46 -9.15
N SER A 384 -30.71 -9.20 -9.00
CA SER A 384 -32.07 -8.74 -9.33
C SER A 384 -32.21 -8.17 -10.75
N ALA A 385 -31.10 -7.94 -11.44
CA ALA A 385 -31.10 -7.31 -12.75
C ALA A 385 -31.66 -8.25 -13.84
N PRO A 386 -32.50 -7.75 -14.77
CA PRO A 386 -33.07 -8.56 -15.83
C PRO A 386 -31.95 -9.12 -16.74
N GLY A 387 -31.84 -10.44 -16.80
CA GLY A 387 -30.79 -11.13 -17.57
C GLY A 387 -29.39 -11.06 -16.94
N GLY A 388 -29.22 -10.42 -15.78
CA GLY A 388 -27.93 -10.31 -15.08
C GLY A 388 -27.30 -11.68 -14.76
N PRO A 389 -28.02 -12.59 -14.07
CA PRO A 389 -27.53 -13.92 -13.77
C PRO A 389 -27.21 -14.76 -15.01
N ALA A 390 -28.04 -14.67 -16.05
CA ALA A 390 -27.84 -15.41 -17.30
C ALA A 390 -26.58 -14.92 -18.03
N HIS A 391 -26.40 -13.60 -18.15
CA HIS A 391 -25.21 -13.03 -18.77
C HIS A 391 -23.94 -13.34 -17.96
N LEU A 392 -24.03 -13.38 -16.63
CA LEU A 392 -22.90 -13.79 -15.80
C LEU A 392 -22.53 -15.26 -15.99
N ALA A 393 -23.51 -16.17 -16.12
CA ALA A 393 -23.27 -17.58 -16.41
C ALA A 393 -22.58 -17.78 -17.78
N GLU A 394 -22.91 -16.95 -18.78
CA GLU A 394 -22.20 -16.95 -20.07
C GLU A 394 -20.76 -16.46 -19.94
N LEU A 395 -20.52 -15.43 -19.10
CA LEU A 395 -19.19 -14.88 -18.86
C LEU A 395 -18.30 -15.82 -18.04
N LEU A 396 -18.88 -16.56 -17.09
CA LEU A 396 -18.18 -17.42 -16.12
C LEU A 396 -18.78 -18.84 -16.10
N PRO A 397 -18.70 -19.62 -17.20
CA PRO A 397 -19.46 -20.87 -17.37
C PRO A 397 -19.03 -22.02 -16.45
N GLY A 398 -17.94 -21.88 -15.69
CA GLY A 398 -17.43 -22.90 -14.75
C GLY A 398 -17.41 -22.45 -13.29
N VAL A 399 -17.96 -21.28 -12.97
CA VAL A 399 -17.98 -20.73 -11.61
C VAL A 399 -19.37 -20.91 -11.03
N ASP A 400 -19.47 -21.52 -9.85
CA ASP A 400 -20.72 -21.60 -9.10
C ASP A 400 -21.00 -20.25 -8.44
N VAL A 401 -22.16 -19.67 -8.75
CA VAL A 401 -22.52 -18.32 -8.32
C VAL A 401 -23.72 -18.37 -7.38
N THR A 402 -23.55 -17.84 -6.17
CA THR A 402 -24.64 -17.75 -5.19
C THR A 402 -25.17 -16.32 -5.10
N PHE A 403 -26.47 -16.15 -5.36
CA PHE A 403 -27.18 -14.87 -5.23
C PHE A 403 -28.06 -14.76 -3.98
N SER A 404 -28.15 -15.83 -3.18
CA SER A 404 -29.04 -15.97 -2.02
C SER A 404 -28.28 -16.10 -0.71
#